data_AF-A0A963LJY4-F1
#
_entry.id   AF-A0A963LJY4-F1
#
_cell.length_a   1.000
_cell.length_b   1.000
_cell.length_c   1.000
_cell.angle_alpha   90.00
_cell.angle_beta   90.00
_cell.angle_gamma   90.00
#
_symmetry.space_group_name_H-M   'P 1'
#
loop_
_entity.id
_entity.type
_entity.pdbx_description
1 polymer ?
#
loop_
_entity_poly.entity_id
_entity_poly.type
_entity_poly.pdbx_seq_one_letter_code
_entity_poly.pdbx_strand_id
1 'polypeptide(L)'
;SATRLLAFVVSASDGERAAVEAAVVRQARAQLGLTVTPVRTLTEKRATFACTPALVRPPQRIAPGLLACGDYVQGPYPATLEGAVRSGLAAAEALG
;
A
#
# COMPACT_ATOMS: atom_id res chain seq x y z
N SER A 1 -15.97 27.41 14.83
CA SER A 1 -14.86 26.42 14.90
C SER A 1 -14.82 25.70 13.57
N ALA A 2 -13.69 25.71 12.85
CA ALA A 2 -13.61 25.10 11.53
C ALA A 2 -13.59 23.57 11.67
N THR A 3 -14.52 22.89 11.00
CA THR A 3 -14.49 21.42 10.87
C THR A 3 -13.17 21.02 10.21
N ARG A 4 -12.38 20.19 10.89
CA ARG A 4 -11.12 19.64 10.35
C ARG A 4 -11.37 18.25 9.81
N LEU A 5 -10.83 17.95 8.63
CA LEU A 5 -10.80 16.61 8.07
C LEU A 5 -9.46 15.96 8.40
N LEU A 6 -9.51 14.69 8.80
CA LEU A 6 -8.35 13.86 9.13
C LEU A 6 -8.40 12.60 8.27
N ALA A 7 -7.24 12.07 7.89
CA ALA A 7 -7.11 10.80 7.21
C ALA A 7 -6.31 9.83 8.08
N PHE A 8 -6.84 8.63 8.26
CA PHE A 8 -6.17 7.52 8.93
C PHE A 8 -5.92 6.43 7.88
N VAL A 9 -4.67 5.99 7.75
CA VAL A 9 -4.27 4.90 6.86
C VAL A 9 -3.77 3.75 7.72
N VAL A 10 -4.39 2.58 7.56
CA VAL A 10 -4.06 1.38 8.31
C VAL A 10 -3.92 0.19 7.38
N SER A 11 -3.00 -0.71 7.69
CA SER A 11 -2.90 -2.01 7.05
C SER A 11 -3.54 -3.05 7.96
N ALA A 12 -4.57 -3.73 7.47
CA ALA A 12 -5.24 -4.82 8.17
C ALA A 12 -5.37 -6.01 7.21
N SER A 13 -4.91 -7.18 7.63
CA SER A 13 -4.95 -8.42 6.83
C SER A 13 -6.27 -9.18 6.99
N ASP A 14 -6.98 -8.94 8.10
CA ASP A 14 -8.22 -9.62 8.48
C ASP A 14 -9.25 -8.62 9.03
N GLY A 15 -10.50 -9.08 9.10
CA GLY A 15 -11.61 -8.36 9.71
C GLY A 15 -12.50 -7.61 8.73
N GLU A 16 -13.77 -7.46 9.11
CA GLU A 16 -14.76 -6.72 8.33
C GLU A 16 -14.54 -5.20 8.43
N ARG A 17 -14.90 -4.47 7.37
CA ARG A 17 -14.71 -3.01 7.27
C ARG A 17 -15.21 -2.26 8.50
N ALA A 18 -16.38 -2.60 9.01
CA ALA A 18 -16.98 -1.95 10.18
C ALA A 18 -16.19 -2.20 11.47
N ALA A 19 -15.62 -3.40 11.65
CA ALA A 19 -14.81 -3.73 12.81
C ALA A 19 -13.49 -2.95 12.80
N VAL A 20 -12.85 -2.86 11.63
CA VAL A 20 -11.61 -2.09 11.42
C VAL A 20 -11.87 -0.59 11.64
N GLU A 21 -12.95 -0.04 11.08
CA GLU A 21 -13.33 1.37 11.29
C GLU A 21 -13.52 1.69 12.78
N ALA A 22 -14.27 0.85 13.50
CA ALA A 22 -14.47 1.02 14.94
C ALA A 22 -13.15 0.93 15.73
N ALA A 23 -12.22 0.06 15.30
CA ALA A 23 -10.90 -0.03 15.91
C ALA A 23 -10.08 1.25 15.69
N VAL A 24 -10.09 1.82 14.47
CA VAL A 24 -9.43 3.10 14.16
C VAL A 24 -9.98 4.24 15.02
N VAL A 25 -11.30 4.34 15.19
CA VAL A 25 -11.92 5.36 16.05
C VAL A 25 -11.48 5.20 17.51
N ARG A 26 -11.47 3.97 18.04
CA ARG A 26 -10.99 3.69 19.40
C ARG A 26 -9.51 4.06 19.56
N GLN A 27 -8.69 3.72 18.57
CA GLN A 27 -7.25 3.99 18.60
C GLN A 27 -6.95 5.49 18.52
N ALA A 28 -7.66 6.25 17.67
CA ALA A 28 -7.54 7.69 17.59
C ALA A 28 -7.82 8.37 18.94
N ARG A 29 -8.85 7.90 19.66
CA ARG A 29 -9.15 8.39 21.01
C ARG A 29 -8.05 8.02 22.00
N ALA A 30 -7.64 6.75 22.01
CA ALA A 30 -6.71 6.24 23.01
C ALA A 30 -5.28 6.77 22.84
N GLN A 31 -4.81 6.93 21.61
CA GLN A 31 -3.41 7.28 21.31
C GLN A 31 -3.21 8.76 20.99
N LEU A 32 -4.24 9.43 20.45
CA LEU A 32 -4.13 10.83 20.00
C LEU A 32 -5.06 11.78 20.78
N GLY A 33 -5.91 11.26 21.67
CA GLY A 33 -6.90 12.07 22.39
C GLY A 33 -7.99 12.66 21.48
N LEU A 34 -8.16 12.12 20.26
CA LEU A 34 -9.07 12.66 19.26
C LEU A 34 -10.42 11.94 19.29
N THR A 35 -11.50 12.71 19.42
CA THR A 35 -12.86 12.24 19.12
C THR A 35 -13.15 12.51 17.65
N VAL A 36 -13.26 11.46 16.85
CA VAL A 36 -13.50 11.54 15.41
C VAL A 36 -14.77 10.81 15.01
N THR A 37 -15.44 11.32 13.99
CA THR A 37 -16.60 10.68 13.36
C THR A 37 -16.20 10.25 11.95
N PRO A 38 -16.26 8.95 11.61
CA PRO A 38 -16.00 8.49 10.26
C PRO A 38 -16.96 9.15 9.26
N VAL A 39 -16.41 9.80 8.23
CA VAL A 39 -17.19 10.37 7.11
C VAL A 39 -17.14 9.44 5.89
N ARG A 40 -16.01 8.76 5.69
CA ARG A 40 -15.79 7.82 4.59
C ARG A 40 -14.72 6.80 4.97
N THR A 41 -15.00 5.54 4.68
CA THR A 41 -14.05 4.42 4.86
C THR A 41 -13.88 3.69 3.53
N LEU A 42 -12.64 3.60 3.07
CA LEU A 42 -12.27 2.90 1.84
C LEU A 42 -11.44 1.67 2.21
N THR A 43 -11.67 0.56 1.52
CA THR A 43 -10.95 -0.70 1.75
C THR A 43 -10.55 -1.27 0.41
N GLU A 44 -9.26 -1.56 0.23
CA GLU A 44 -8.72 -2.19 -0.97
C GLU A 44 -7.90 -3.42 -0.56
N LYS A 45 -8.42 -4.60 -0.91
CA LYS A 45 -7.83 -5.90 -0.51
C LYS A 45 -6.55 -6.23 -1.29
N ARG A 46 -6.31 -5.57 -2.43
CA ARG A 46 -5.17 -5.80 -3.32
C ARG A 46 -4.22 -4.61 -3.40
N ALA A 47 -4.27 -3.71 -2.40
CA ALA A 47 -3.47 -2.48 -2.42
C ALA A 47 -1.97 -2.75 -2.28
N THR A 48 -1.60 -3.82 -1.58
CA THR A 48 -0.20 -4.18 -1.31
C THR A 48 -0.06 -5.70 -1.26
N PHE A 49 1.12 -6.21 -1.59
CA PHE A 49 1.48 -7.60 -1.33
C PHE A 49 1.96 -7.76 0.13
N ALA A 50 1.98 -8.99 0.63
CA ALA A 50 2.43 -9.26 1.99
C ALA A 50 3.91 -8.88 2.17
N CYS A 51 4.22 -7.95 3.06
CA CYS A 51 5.59 -7.51 3.36
C CYS A 51 6.34 -8.52 4.23
N THR A 52 6.43 -9.78 3.78
CA THR A 52 7.19 -10.82 4.48
C THR A 52 8.69 -10.68 4.17
N PRO A 53 9.57 -10.91 5.16
CA PRO A 53 11.01 -10.94 4.91
C PRO A 53 11.36 -11.95 3.81
N ALA A 54 12.32 -11.57 2.94
CA ALA A 54 12.79 -12.40 1.83
C ALA A 54 11.71 -12.86 0.84
N LEU A 55 10.59 -12.14 0.71
CA LEU A 55 9.60 -12.41 -0.32
C LEU A 55 10.24 -12.34 -1.71
N VAL A 56 10.14 -13.46 -2.45
CA VAL A 56 10.52 -13.52 -3.86
C VAL A 56 9.34 -13.03 -4.69
N ARG A 57 9.56 -11.97 -5.47
CA ARG A 57 8.57 -11.41 -6.40
C ARG A 57 8.87 -11.86 -7.83
N PRO A 58 7.88 -11.83 -8.75
CA PRO A 58 8.08 -12.22 -10.14
C PRO A 58 9.19 -11.42 -10.84
N PRO A 59 9.92 -12.04 -11.78
CA PRO A 59 10.96 -11.35 -12.54
C PRO A 59 10.37 -10.35 -13.55
N GLN A 60 11.22 -9.42 -14.00
CA GLN A 60 10.86 -8.37 -14.96
C GLN A 60 10.50 -8.91 -16.36
N ARG A 61 11.23 -9.91 -16.86
CA ARG A 61 11.04 -10.41 -18.22
C ARG A 61 9.83 -11.34 -18.29
N ILE A 62 8.82 -10.97 -19.09
CA ILE A 62 7.65 -11.82 -19.37
C ILE A 62 7.83 -12.55 -20.70
N ALA A 63 8.09 -11.82 -21.79
CA ALA A 63 8.22 -12.36 -23.14
C ALA A 63 9.12 -11.44 -24.01
N PRO A 64 9.50 -11.85 -25.23
CA PRO A 64 10.21 -10.96 -26.16
C PRO A 64 9.42 -9.66 -26.39
N GLY A 65 10.07 -8.51 -26.15
CA GLY A 65 9.43 -7.20 -26.26
C GLY A 65 8.42 -6.86 -25.14
N LEU A 66 8.26 -7.71 -24.12
CA LEU A 66 7.32 -7.49 -23.00
C LEU A 66 8.03 -7.63 -21.64
N LEU A 67 8.13 -6.50 -20.94
CA LEU A 67 8.69 -6.40 -19.60
C LEU A 67 7.63 -5.91 -18.60
N ALA A 68 7.62 -6.49 -17.41
CA ALA A 68 6.87 -5.99 -16.26
C ALA A 68 7.68 -4.91 -15.54
N CYS A 69 6.99 -3.91 -14.99
CA CYS A 69 7.58 -3.00 -14.01
C CYS A 69 6.57 -2.68 -12.91
N GLY A 70 7.08 -2.19 -11.79
CA GLY A 70 6.29 -1.83 -10.62
C GLY A 70 6.84 -2.45 -9.34
N ASP A 71 6.24 -2.08 -8.21
CA ASP A 71 6.60 -2.58 -6.89
C ASP A 71 6.38 -4.10 -6.73
N TYR A 72 5.47 -4.68 -7.51
CA TYR A 72 5.24 -6.12 -7.56
C TYR A 72 6.34 -6.89 -8.31
N VAL A 73 7.26 -6.21 -9.02
CA VAL A 73 8.37 -6.86 -9.72
C VAL A 73 9.56 -7.01 -8.78
N GLN A 74 10.34 -8.07 -8.97
CA GLN A 74 11.57 -8.33 -8.20
C GLN A 74 12.48 -7.10 -8.22
N GLY A 75 12.88 -6.67 -7.03
CA GLY A 75 13.73 -5.50 -6.86
C GLY A 75 14.29 -5.40 -5.43
N PRO A 76 15.30 -4.56 -5.22
CA PRO A 76 16.03 -4.49 -3.94
C PRO A 76 15.24 -3.80 -2.82
N TYR A 77 14.15 -3.10 -3.15
CA TYR A 77 13.34 -2.38 -2.18
C TYR A 77 11.99 -3.08 -1.90
N PRO A 78 11.41 -2.88 -0.71
CA PRO A 78 10.00 -3.16 -0.44
C PRO A 78 9.06 -2.37 -1.37
N ALA A 79 7.74 -2.60 -1.25
CA ALA A 79 6.71 -1.90 -2.03
C ALA A 79 6.72 -0.39 -1.73
N THR A 80 7.54 0.34 -2.46
CA THR A 80 7.83 1.76 -2.27
C THR A 80 7.67 2.47 -3.60
N LEU A 81 7.31 3.75 -3.56
CA LEU A 81 7.19 4.56 -4.78
C LEU A 81 8.55 4.62 -5.51
N GLU A 82 9.64 4.72 -4.76
CA GLU A 82 11.01 4.70 -5.25
C GLU A 82 11.36 3.36 -5.91
N GLY A 83 10.93 2.24 -5.31
CA GLY A 83 11.07 0.91 -5.89
C GLY A 83 10.31 0.76 -7.21
N ALA A 84 9.07 1.24 -7.27
CA ALA A 84 8.25 1.22 -8.47
C ALA A 84 8.85 2.07 -9.60
N VAL A 85 9.30 3.29 -9.29
CA VAL A 85 9.96 4.19 -10.26
C VAL A 85 11.24 3.55 -10.81
N ARG A 86 12.10 3.02 -9.93
CA ARG A 86 13.34 2.33 -10.34
C ARG A 86 13.07 1.11 -11.21
N SER A 87 12.05 0.32 -10.88
CA SER A 87 11.62 -0.80 -11.70
C SER A 87 11.17 -0.35 -13.10
N GLY A 88 10.45 0.77 -13.20
CA GLY A 88 10.04 1.36 -14.47
C GLY A 88 11.23 1.82 -15.32
N LEU A 89 12.19 2.52 -14.73
CA LEU A 89 13.41 2.96 -15.41
C LEU A 89 14.22 1.77 -15.94
N ALA A 90 14.42 0.73 -15.13
CA ALA A 90 15.11 -0.48 -15.55
C ALA A 90 14.41 -1.21 -16.71
N ALA A 91 13.06 -1.14 -16.78
CA ALA A 91 12.31 -1.66 -17.91
C ALA A 91 12.47 -0.83 -19.18
N ALA A 92 12.47 0.50 -19.07
CA ALA A 92 12.73 1.37 -20.22
C ALA A 92 14.14 1.18 -20.77
N GLU A 93 15.15 1.10 -19.90
CA GLU A 93 16.56 0.88 -20.28
C GLU A 93 16.77 -0.49 -20.96
N ALA A 94 16.04 -1.52 -20.55
CA ALA A 94 16.17 -2.86 -21.14
C ALA A 94 15.37 -3.06 -22.44
N LEU A 95 14.49 -2.11 -22.80
CA LEU A 95 13.75 -2.10 -24.07
C LEU A 95 14.44 -1.27 -25.16
N GLY A 96 15.25 -0.28 -24.76
CA GLY A 96 16.12 0.49 -25.66
C GLY A 96 17.39 -0.26 -26.02
#